data_AF-W6K0B3-F1
#
_entry.id   AF-W6K0B3-F1
#
_cell.length_a   1.000
_cell.length_b   1.000
_cell.length_c   1.000
_cell.angle_alpha   90.00
_cell.angle_beta   90.00
_cell.angle_gamma   90.00
#
_symmetry.space_group_name_H-M   'P 1'
#
loop_
_entity.id
_entity.type
_entity.pdbx_description
1 polymer ?
#
loop_
_entity_poly.entity_id
_entity_poly.type
_entity_poly.pdbx_seq_one_letter_code
_entity_poly.pdbx_strand_id
1 'polypeptide(L)'
;MTIPHMHALPKPTHPARSGLPWTSDDYTTLVRLVREGRDLGEICAELERGESAVLDRTRRMLPLEERGGPRDHSIARLRMHLEKDPDYDWSTQMCAKPPPPVYVPPIIKGIGGLADDDVVAVACLLADRPYAAPTSLHRRVFREVRTRGLRRTLEAQWIQGAQENLERVIDTDYDCYYGHPDYPPAYERDWPASYATPEPDYPW
;
A
#
# COMPACT_ATOMS: atom_id res chain seq x y z
N MET A 1 60.77 3.75 -1.62
CA MET A 1 59.52 2.99 -1.79
C MET A 1 59.09 3.16 -3.23
N THR A 2 59.26 2.12 -4.05
CA THR A 2 59.02 2.16 -5.50
C THR A 2 57.67 1.52 -5.77
N ILE A 3 56.73 2.27 -6.32
CA ILE A 3 55.40 1.78 -6.68
C ILE A 3 55.57 0.85 -7.89
N PRO A 4 55.17 -0.44 -7.81
CA PRO A 4 55.29 -1.36 -8.93
C PRO A 4 54.42 -0.90 -10.09
N HIS A 5 54.97 -1.00 -11.30
CA HIS A 5 54.26 -0.73 -12.56
C HIS A 5 52.92 -1.48 -12.61
N MET A 6 51.83 -0.72 -12.77
CA MET A 6 50.55 -1.26 -13.20
C MET A 6 50.75 -1.88 -14.59
N HIS A 7 50.79 -3.21 -14.66
CA HIS A 7 50.62 -3.93 -15.91
C HIS A 7 49.28 -3.48 -16.52
N ALA A 8 49.34 -2.94 -17.74
CA ALA A 8 48.15 -2.65 -18.52
C ALA A 8 47.34 -3.94 -18.64
N LEU A 9 46.16 -3.98 -18.01
CA LEU A 9 45.24 -5.10 -18.16
C LEU A 9 44.93 -5.26 -19.65
N PRO A 10 44.95 -6.49 -20.20
CA PRO A 10 44.58 -6.72 -21.59
C PRO A 10 43.19 -6.12 -21.82
N LYS A 11 43.08 -5.27 -22.84
CA LYS A 11 41.83 -4.63 -23.21
C LYS A 11 40.83 -5.74 -23.52
N PRO A 12 39.64 -5.77 -22.91
CA PRO A 12 38.66 -6.80 -23.21
C PRO A 12 38.36 -6.76 -24.70
N THR A 13 38.67 -7.85 -25.40
CA THR A 13 38.32 -8.04 -26.80
C THR A 13 36.80 -8.12 -26.86
N HIS A 14 36.18 -7.01 -27.25
CA HIS A 14 34.74 -7.00 -27.48
C HIS A 14 34.43 -7.94 -28.65
N PRO A 15 33.35 -8.74 -28.55
CA PRO A 15 32.93 -9.58 -29.66
C PRO A 15 32.67 -8.72 -30.90
N ALA A 16 33.00 -9.25 -32.09
CA ALA A 16 33.05 -8.48 -33.34
C ALA A 16 31.73 -7.73 -33.64
N ARG A 17 30.60 -8.33 -33.24
CA ARG A 17 29.26 -7.77 -33.47
C ARG A 17 28.63 -7.16 -32.21
N SER A 18 29.43 -6.72 -31.24
CA SER A 18 28.91 -6.01 -30.06
C SER A 18 28.12 -4.75 -30.47
N GLY A 19 26.95 -4.53 -29.87
CA GLY A 19 26.09 -3.36 -30.14
C GLY A 19 25.27 -3.40 -31.42
N LEU A 20 25.55 -4.32 -32.35
CA LEU A 20 24.74 -4.49 -33.56
C LEU A 20 23.35 -5.09 -33.24
N PRO A 21 22.29 -4.73 -33.98
CA PRO A 21 20.98 -5.36 -33.81
C PRO A 21 21.05 -6.86 -34.13
N TRP A 22 20.16 -7.65 -33.51
CA TRP A 22 19.99 -9.07 -33.84
C TRP A 22 19.09 -9.20 -35.06
N THR A 23 19.50 -9.99 -36.04
CA THR A 23 18.73 -10.26 -37.27
C THR A 23 17.93 -11.56 -37.16
N SER A 24 17.00 -11.78 -38.09
CA SER A 24 16.29 -13.06 -38.21
C SER A 24 17.25 -14.24 -38.40
N ASP A 25 18.30 -14.05 -39.21
CA ASP A 25 19.33 -15.06 -39.45
C ASP A 25 20.13 -15.40 -38.20
N ASP A 26 20.41 -14.41 -37.34
CA ASP A 26 21.07 -14.64 -36.04
C ASP A 26 20.22 -15.60 -35.17
N TYR A 27 18.89 -15.42 -35.17
CA TYR A 27 17.99 -16.27 -34.39
C TYR A 27 17.86 -17.67 -34.97
N THR A 28 17.72 -17.80 -36.29
CA THR A 28 17.68 -19.11 -36.96
C THR A 28 18.98 -19.88 -36.72
N THR A 29 20.12 -19.18 -36.79
CA THR A 29 21.44 -19.77 -36.53
C THR A 29 21.57 -20.21 -35.07
N LEU A 30 21.14 -19.38 -34.12
CA LEU A 30 21.13 -19.74 -32.69
C LEU A 30 20.31 -21.02 -32.44
N VAL A 31 19.09 -21.08 -32.96
CA VAL A 31 18.20 -22.26 -32.77
C VAL A 31 18.80 -23.52 -33.40
N ARG A 32 19.38 -23.40 -34.61
CA ARG A 32 20.10 -24.49 -35.27
C ARG A 32 21.24 -25.01 -34.38
N LEU A 33 22.12 -24.15 -33.88
CA LEU A 33 23.27 -24.55 -33.06
C LEU A 33 22.83 -25.19 -31.73
N VAL A 34 21.77 -24.68 -31.11
CA VAL A 34 21.22 -25.26 -29.88
C VAL A 34 20.67 -26.68 -30.14
N ARG A 35 19.98 -26.88 -31.26
CA ARG A 35 19.47 -28.19 -31.72
C ARG A 35 20.60 -29.16 -32.05
N GLU A 36 21.72 -28.68 -32.59
CA GLU A 36 22.94 -29.47 -32.82
C GLU A 36 23.69 -29.82 -31.53
N GLY A 37 23.27 -29.32 -30.38
CA GLY A 37 23.90 -29.64 -29.09
C GLY A 37 25.15 -28.83 -28.77
N ARG A 38 25.46 -27.78 -29.55
CA ARG A 38 26.64 -26.92 -29.35
C ARG A 38 26.66 -26.28 -27.96
N ASP A 39 27.86 -26.07 -27.44
CA ASP A 39 28.05 -25.37 -26.17
C ASP A 39 28.00 -23.84 -26.34
N LEU A 40 27.96 -23.11 -25.22
CA LEU A 40 27.85 -21.65 -25.23
C LEU A 40 29.03 -20.97 -25.94
N GLY A 41 30.25 -21.50 -25.78
CA GLY A 41 31.45 -20.92 -26.39
C GLY A 41 31.42 -21.07 -27.92
N GLU A 42 31.06 -22.24 -28.41
CA GLU A 42 30.86 -22.51 -29.84
C GLU A 42 29.77 -21.62 -30.44
N ILE A 43 28.63 -21.46 -29.75
CA ILE A 43 27.54 -20.59 -30.18
C ILE A 43 27.99 -19.13 -30.25
N CYS A 44 28.74 -18.67 -29.25
CA CYS A 44 29.27 -17.31 -29.20
C CYS A 44 30.26 -17.03 -30.33
N ALA A 45 31.15 -17.99 -30.62
CA ALA A 45 32.12 -17.87 -31.70
C ALA A 45 31.43 -17.78 -33.06
N GLU A 46 30.47 -18.67 -33.34
CA GLU A 46 29.75 -18.72 -34.62
C GLU A 46 28.88 -17.48 -34.86
N LEU A 47 28.21 -16.97 -33.82
CA LEU A 47 27.38 -15.76 -33.93
C LEU A 47 28.20 -14.46 -33.85
N GLU A 48 29.47 -14.55 -33.44
CA GLU A 48 30.35 -13.44 -33.08
C GLU A 48 29.71 -12.50 -32.03
N ARG A 49 29.01 -13.09 -31.05
CA ARG A 49 28.29 -12.39 -29.97
C ARG A 49 28.81 -12.81 -28.60
N GLY A 50 28.74 -11.89 -27.65
CA GLY A 50 29.12 -12.18 -26.26
C GLY A 50 28.12 -13.12 -25.57
N GLU A 51 28.61 -13.90 -24.61
CA GLU A 51 27.85 -14.90 -23.84
C GLU A 51 26.56 -14.33 -23.27
N SER A 52 26.66 -13.15 -22.64
CA SER A 52 25.51 -12.47 -22.07
C SER A 52 24.40 -12.23 -23.10
N ALA A 53 24.75 -11.77 -24.29
CA ALA A 53 23.77 -11.49 -25.34
C ALA A 53 23.10 -12.80 -25.81
N VAL A 54 23.87 -13.87 -26.01
CA VAL A 54 23.36 -15.18 -26.40
C VAL A 54 22.40 -15.73 -25.35
N LEU A 55 22.79 -15.73 -24.08
CA LEU A 55 21.95 -16.22 -22.98
C LEU A 55 20.65 -15.41 -22.84
N ASP A 56 20.70 -14.09 -22.98
CA ASP A 56 19.50 -13.25 -22.90
C ASP A 56 18.53 -13.52 -24.05
N ARG A 57 19.04 -13.75 -25.26
CA ARG A 57 18.20 -14.12 -26.41
C ARG A 57 17.60 -15.50 -26.26
N THR A 58 18.42 -16.47 -25.85
CA THR A 58 17.97 -17.83 -25.55
C THR A 58 16.84 -17.83 -24.52
N ARG A 59 17.00 -17.07 -23.43
CA ARG A 59 15.97 -16.92 -22.39
C ARG A 59 14.67 -16.32 -22.93
N ARG A 60 14.70 -15.40 -23.90
CA ARG A 60 13.50 -14.84 -24.54
C ARG A 60 12.78 -15.82 -25.45
N MET A 61 13.46 -16.84 -25.96
CA MET A 61 12.87 -17.90 -26.78
C MET A 61 12.14 -18.97 -25.95
N LEU A 62 12.31 -18.97 -24.63
CA LEU A 62 11.60 -19.89 -23.72
C LEU A 62 10.14 -19.45 -23.49
N PRO A 63 9.27 -20.38 -23.07
CA PRO A 63 7.94 -20.04 -22.56
C PRO A 63 8.04 -19.01 -21.42
N LEU A 64 7.04 -18.14 -21.33
CA LEU A 64 7.05 -16.97 -20.45
C LEU A 64 7.30 -17.37 -18.98
N GLU A 65 6.71 -18.47 -18.55
CA GLU A 65 6.76 -19.03 -17.20
C GLU A 65 8.18 -19.48 -16.82
N GLU A 66 8.96 -19.93 -17.81
CA GLU A 66 10.31 -20.44 -17.61
C GLU A 66 11.38 -19.35 -17.67
N ARG A 67 11.02 -18.17 -18.16
CA ARG A 67 11.93 -17.02 -18.24
C ARG A 67 12.33 -16.50 -16.86
N GLY A 68 11.72 -16.90 -15.76
CA GLY A 68 12.14 -16.47 -14.41
C GLY A 68 13.43 -17.15 -13.91
N GLY A 69 13.85 -18.25 -14.53
CA GLY A 69 14.92 -19.11 -14.00
C GLY A 69 16.36 -18.59 -14.14
N PRO A 70 17.33 -19.36 -13.60
CA PRO A 70 18.76 -19.08 -13.75
C PRO A 70 19.17 -18.96 -15.22
N ARG A 71 19.94 -17.92 -15.53
CA ARG A 71 20.30 -17.55 -16.90
C ARG A 71 21.14 -18.63 -17.60
N ASP A 72 22.05 -19.26 -16.87
CA ASP A 72 23.01 -20.23 -17.42
C ASP A 72 22.33 -21.53 -17.87
N HIS A 73 21.11 -21.79 -17.40
CA HIS A 73 20.31 -22.95 -17.81
C HIS A 73 19.43 -22.69 -19.04
N SER A 74 19.44 -21.48 -19.59
CA SER A 74 18.56 -21.11 -20.70
C SER A 74 18.79 -21.95 -21.96
N ILE A 75 20.05 -22.26 -22.31
CA ILE A 75 20.40 -23.07 -23.48
C ILE A 75 19.91 -24.51 -23.32
N ALA A 76 20.19 -25.12 -22.17
CA ALA A 76 19.75 -26.49 -21.89
C ALA A 76 18.22 -26.60 -21.92
N ARG A 77 17.50 -25.64 -21.35
CA ARG A 77 16.02 -25.60 -21.40
C ARG A 77 15.50 -25.40 -22.82
N LEU A 78 16.08 -24.50 -23.59
CA LEU A 78 15.65 -24.27 -24.97
C LEU A 78 15.86 -25.54 -25.80
N ARG A 79 16.98 -26.23 -25.61
CA ARG A 79 17.23 -27.53 -26.23
C ARG A 79 16.16 -28.56 -25.90
N MET A 80 15.76 -28.68 -24.63
CA MET A 80 14.68 -29.61 -24.25
C MET A 80 13.37 -29.33 -24.98
N HIS A 81 12.99 -28.06 -25.18
CA HIS A 81 11.79 -27.71 -25.96
C HIS A 81 11.95 -28.08 -27.44
N LEU A 82 13.11 -27.78 -28.04
CA LEU A 82 13.40 -28.09 -29.43
C LEU A 82 13.53 -29.60 -29.73
N GLU A 83 13.94 -30.40 -28.75
CA GLU A 83 14.00 -31.86 -28.83
C GLU A 83 12.62 -32.50 -28.68
N LYS A 84 11.80 -31.96 -27.76
CA LYS A 84 10.46 -32.47 -27.47
C LYS A 84 9.47 -32.14 -28.58
N ASP A 85 9.60 -30.97 -29.19
CA ASP A 85 8.72 -30.46 -30.23
C ASP A 85 9.52 -29.95 -31.44
N PRO A 86 9.58 -30.71 -32.55
CA PRO A 86 10.27 -30.29 -33.77
C PRO A 86 9.77 -28.98 -34.36
N ASP A 87 8.49 -28.66 -34.11
CA ASP A 87 7.77 -27.49 -34.63
C ASP A 87 7.68 -26.36 -33.58
N TYR A 88 8.50 -26.43 -32.51
CA TYR A 88 8.53 -25.43 -31.47
C TYR A 88 8.76 -24.00 -32.03
N ASP A 89 7.71 -23.17 -31.96
CA ASP A 89 7.73 -21.81 -32.48
C ASP A 89 8.32 -20.82 -31.46
N TRP A 90 9.65 -20.80 -31.41
CA TRP A 90 10.44 -19.87 -30.62
C TRP A 90 10.15 -18.40 -30.96
N SER A 91 9.70 -18.09 -32.18
CA SER A 91 9.45 -16.72 -32.64
C SER A 91 8.20 -16.14 -31.98
N THR A 92 7.14 -16.95 -31.88
CA THR A 92 5.93 -16.60 -31.13
C THR A 92 6.26 -16.40 -29.64
N GLN A 93 7.10 -17.27 -29.08
CA GLN A 93 7.54 -17.09 -27.69
C GLN A 93 8.23 -15.75 -27.50
N MET A 94 9.17 -15.36 -28.35
CA MET A 94 9.86 -14.06 -28.23
C MET A 94 8.91 -12.85 -28.21
N CYS A 95 7.75 -12.95 -28.87
CA CYS A 95 6.71 -11.91 -28.88
C CYS A 95 5.81 -11.92 -27.64
N ALA A 96 5.79 -13.02 -26.86
CA ALA A 96 4.98 -13.14 -25.66
C ALA A 96 5.45 -12.15 -24.58
N LYS A 97 4.51 -11.34 -24.10
CA LYS A 97 4.71 -10.35 -23.03
C LYS A 97 4.18 -10.90 -21.71
N PRO A 98 4.86 -10.64 -20.57
CA PRO A 98 4.27 -10.94 -19.28
C PRO A 98 2.93 -10.21 -19.12
N PRO A 99 1.94 -10.79 -18.43
CA PRO A 99 0.77 -10.05 -18.04
C PRO A 99 1.22 -8.80 -17.26
N PRO A 100 0.55 -7.66 -17.41
CA PRO A 100 0.89 -6.47 -16.65
C PRO A 100 0.89 -6.83 -15.15
N PRO A 101 1.82 -6.28 -14.36
CA PRO A 101 1.82 -6.54 -12.92
C PRO A 101 0.44 -6.15 -12.38
N VAL A 102 -0.24 -7.10 -11.73
CA VAL A 102 -1.52 -6.81 -11.08
C VAL A 102 -1.21 -5.83 -9.95
N TYR A 103 -1.65 -4.58 -10.12
CA TYR A 103 -1.53 -3.59 -9.05
C TYR A 103 -2.51 -3.96 -7.94
N VAL A 104 -2.00 -4.58 -6.88
CA VAL A 104 -2.74 -4.75 -5.63
C VAL A 104 -2.53 -3.47 -4.83
N PRO A 105 -3.53 -2.59 -4.70
CA PRO A 105 -3.37 -1.40 -3.86
C PRO A 105 -3.01 -1.84 -2.43
N PRO A 106 -2.11 -1.12 -1.75
CA PRO A 106 -1.79 -1.44 -0.37
C PRO A 106 -3.06 -1.39 0.47
N ILE A 107 -3.36 -2.47 1.19
CA ILE A 107 -4.47 -2.50 2.15
C ILE A 107 -4.07 -1.57 3.30
N ILE A 108 -4.60 -0.34 3.31
CA ILE A 108 -4.38 0.60 4.40
C ILE A 108 -5.21 0.13 5.60
N LYS A 109 -4.54 -0.21 6.72
CA LYS A 109 -5.19 -0.73 7.94
C LYS A 109 -5.21 0.33 9.04
N GLY A 110 -6.17 0.19 9.96
CA GLY A 110 -6.32 1.07 11.13
C GLY A 110 -6.91 2.44 10.75
N ILE A 111 -6.50 3.50 11.44
CA ILE A 111 -7.04 4.87 11.24
C ILE A 111 -6.85 5.35 9.79
N GLY A 112 -5.75 4.98 9.14
CA GLY A 112 -5.52 5.33 7.73
C GLY A 112 -6.50 4.65 6.76
N GLY A 113 -7.18 3.57 7.18
CA GLY A 113 -8.19 2.89 6.37
C GLY A 113 -9.62 3.39 6.60
N LEU A 114 -9.84 4.32 7.55
CA LEU A 114 -11.15 4.90 7.80
C LEU A 114 -11.51 5.91 6.72
N ALA A 115 -12.81 6.04 6.43
CA ALA A 115 -13.33 7.12 5.61
C ALA A 115 -13.13 8.47 6.32
N ASP A 116 -13.11 9.56 5.56
CA ASP A 116 -12.85 10.89 6.12
C ASP A 116 -13.89 11.29 7.18
N ASP A 117 -15.16 11.00 6.94
CA ASP A 117 -16.25 11.26 7.90
C ASP A 117 -16.06 10.48 9.21
N ASP A 118 -15.61 9.23 9.14
CA ASP A 118 -15.33 8.41 10.32
C ASP A 118 -14.12 8.97 11.10
N VAL A 119 -13.07 9.42 10.41
CA VAL A 119 -11.90 10.03 11.04
C VAL A 119 -12.32 11.31 11.78
N VAL A 120 -13.18 12.14 11.18
CA VAL A 120 -13.69 13.36 11.80
C VAL A 120 -14.58 13.04 13.00
N ALA A 121 -15.50 12.08 12.88
CA ALA A 121 -16.38 11.68 13.97
C ALA A 121 -15.57 11.16 15.18
N VAL A 122 -14.56 10.31 14.94
CA VAL A 122 -13.66 9.84 16.00
C VAL A 122 -12.87 11.01 16.61
N ALA A 123 -12.41 11.96 15.80
CA ALA A 123 -11.70 13.15 16.30
C ALA A 123 -12.59 14.03 17.19
N CYS A 124 -13.86 14.24 16.83
CA CYS A 124 -14.85 14.93 17.67
C CYS A 124 -15.03 14.22 19.01
N LEU A 125 -15.25 12.90 19.01
CA LEU A 125 -15.43 12.14 20.26
C LEU A 125 -14.21 12.22 21.18
N LEU A 126 -13.00 12.16 20.61
CA LEU A 126 -11.76 12.25 21.38
C LEU A 126 -11.50 13.66 21.93
N ALA A 127 -11.91 14.71 21.22
CA ALA A 127 -11.77 16.07 21.72
C ALA A 127 -12.82 16.39 22.79
N ASP A 128 -14.04 15.85 22.70
CA ASP A 128 -15.09 16.01 23.73
C ASP A 128 -14.72 15.27 25.02
N ARG A 129 -14.05 14.11 24.88
CA ARG A 129 -13.67 13.26 26.01
C ARG A 129 -12.16 13.01 26.03
N PRO A 130 -11.36 13.97 26.52
CA PRO A 130 -9.89 13.91 26.46
C PRO A 130 -9.27 12.72 27.20
N TYR A 131 -10.01 12.09 28.11
CA TYR A 131 -9.57 10.93 28.89
C TYR A 131 -10.18 9.59 28.43
N ALA A 132 -10.99 9.57 27.36
CA ALA A 132 -11.63 8.35 26.87
C ALA A 132 -10.66 7.40 26.14
N ALA A 133 -9.46 7.87 25.75
CA ALA A 133 -8.48 7.05 25.08
C ALA A 133 -7.02 7.43 25.42
N PRO A 134 -6.05 6.53 25.14
CA PRO A 134 -4.64 6.85 25.32
C PRO A 134 -4.18 8.00 24.42
N THR A 135 -3.25 8.83 24.90
CA THR A 135 -2.68 9.97 24.15
C THR A 135 -2.11 9.59 22.78
N SER A 136 -1.63 8.35 22.62
CA SER A 136 -1.15 7.83 21.34
C SER A 136 -2.25 7.74 20.28
N LEU A 137 -3.48 7.39 20.67
CA LEU A 137 -4.62 7.36 19.76
C LEU A 137 -5.00 8.77 19.31
N HIS A 138 -5.08 9.73 20.24
CA HIS A 138 -5.31 11.15 19.93
C HIS A 138 -4.30 11.66 18.91
N ARG A 139 -3.00 11.45 19.19
CA ARG A 139 -1.93 11.88 18.27
C ARG A 139 -2.07 11.27 16.87
N ARG A 140 -2.50 10.02 16.77
CA ARG A 140 -2.68 9.35 15.48
C ARG A 140 -3.89 9.88 14.73
N VAL A 141 -5.04 10.03 15.39
CA VAL A 141 -6.26 10.56 14.77
C VAL A 141 -6.08 12.01 14.33
N PHE A 142 -5.57 12.90 15.20
CA PHE A 142 -5.35 14.31 14.84
C PHE A 142 -4.24 14.49 13.80
N ARG A 143 -3.25 13.59 13.75
CA ARG A 143 -2.29 13.56 12.65
C ARG A 143 -3.00 13.22 11.35
N GLU A 144 -3.87 12.22 11.33
CA GLU A 144 -4.61 11.82 10.14
C GLU A 144 -5.52 12.95 9.62
N VAL A 145 -6.27 13.61 10.52
CA VAL A 145 -7.07 14.81 10.20
C VAL A 145 -6.21 15.87 9.52
N ARG A 146 -5.00 16.12 10.02
CA ARG A 146 -4.07 17.10 9.44
C ARG A 146 -3.55 16.64 8.08
N THR A 147 -3.10 15.39 7.97
CA THR A 147 -2.55 14.82 6.73
C THR A 147 -3.57 14.87 5.59
N ARG A 148 -4.85 14.67 5.88
CA ARG A 148 -5.95 14.70 4.91
C ARG A 148 -6.60 16.07 4.71
N GLY A 149 -6.20 17.09 5.47
CA GLY A 149 -6.76 18.43 5.36
C GLY A 149 -8.19 18.58 5.92
N LEU A 150 -8.64 17.68 6.79
CA LEU A 150 -10.01 17.59 7.32
C LEU A 150 -10.32 18.57 8.46
N ARG A 151 -9.45 19.55 8.70
CA ARG A 151 -9.57 20.48 9.84
C ARG A 151 -10.87 21.29 9.80
N ARG A 152 -11.25 21.81 8.63
CA ARG A 152 -12.48 22.63 8.50
C ARG A 152 -13.74 21.80 8.75
N THR A 153 -13.77 20.57 8.26
CA THR A 153 -14.87 19.63 8.50
C THR A 153 -15.00 19.32 9.99
N LEU A 154 -13.88 19.07 10.67
CA LEU A 154 -13.84 18.87 12.12
C LEU A 154 -14.39 20.08 12.89
N GLU A 155 -13.95 21.28 12.56
CA GLU A 155 -14.43 22.53 13.19
C GLU A 155 -15.94 22.71 12.98
N ALA A 156 -16.44 22.47 11.76
CA ALA A 156 -17.87 22.57 11.45
C ALA A 156 -18.71 21.55 12.23
N GLN A 157 -18.29 20.28 12.23
CA GLN A 157 -19.03 19.21 12.92
C GLN A 157 -19.00 19.38 14.44
N TRP A 158 -17.91 19.92 14.99
CA TRP A 158 -17.83 20.28 16.40
C TRP A 158 -18.82 21.38 16.78
N ILE A 159 -18.89 22.45 15.98
CA ILE A 159 -19.83 23.55 16.21
C ILE A 159 -21.27 23.05 16.16
N GLN A 160 -21.60 22.24 15.14
CA GLN A 160 -22.93 21.65 15.02
C GLN A 160 -23.27 20.77 16.23
N GLY A 161 -22.37 19.87 16.64
CA GLY A 161 -22.60 19.02 17.81
C GLY A 161 -22.75 19.81 19.11
N ALA A 162 -22.02 20.93 19.27
CA ALA A 162 -22.16 21.82 20.41
C ALA A 162 -23.54 22.54 20.42
N GLN A 163 -24.03 22.94 19.24
CA GLN A 163 -25.37 23.54 19.09
C GLN A 163 -26.47 22.53 19.44
N GLU A 164 -26.42 21.32 18.90
CA GLU A 164 -27.39 20.26 19.19
C GLU A 164 -27.38 19.86 20.67
N ASN A 165 -26.20 19.82 21.32
CA ASN A 165 -26.11 19.55 22.75
C ASN A 165 -26.69 20.69 23.59
N LEU A 166 -26.49 21.96 23.20
CA LEU A 166 -27.08 23.11 23.88
C LEU A 166 -28.60 23.09 23.78
N GLU A 167 -29.15 22.82 22.59
CA GLU A 167 -30.60 22.67 22.38
C GLU A 167 -31.17 21.56 23.26
N ARG A 168 -30.51 20.40 23.32
CA ARG A 168 -30.95 19.30 24.20
C ARG A 168 -30.96 19.70 25.67
N VAL A 169 -29.96 20.44 26.14
CA VAL A 169 -29.91 20.91 27.54
C VAL A 169 -31.06 21.90 27.83
N ILE A 170 -31.32 22.84 26.92
CA ILE A 170 -32.43 23.80 27.06
C ILE A 170 -33.79 23.09 27.09
N ASP A 171 -33.98 22.11 26.21
CA ASP A 171 -35.23 21.33 26.12
C ASP A 171 -35.43 20.44 27.36
N THR A 172 -34.36 19.81 27.86
CA THR A 172 -34.40 18.98 29.08
C THR A 172 -34.70 19.81 30.35
N ASP A 173 -34.28 21.08 30.39
CA ASP A 173 -34.57 21.99 31.52
C ASP A 173 -36.01 22.53 31.47
N TYR A 174 -36.65 22.55 30.29
CA TYR A 174 -38.04 22.96 30.13
C TYR A 174 -39.03 21.92 30.65
N ASP A 175 -38.75 20.62 30.43
CA ASP A 175 -39.62 19.52 30.86
C ASP A 175 -39.59 19.26 32.38
N CYS A 176 -38.52 19.64 33.09
CA CYS A 176 -38.42 19.40 34.53
C CYS A 176 -39.03 20.52 35.41
N TYR A 177 -39.30 21.70 34.85
CA TYR A 177 -39.83 22.85 35.62
C TYR A 177 -41.30 23.19 35.34
N TYR A 178 -41.86 22.81 34.18
CA TYR A 178 -43.24 23.14 33.82
C TYR A 178 -44.07 21.91 33.44
N GLY A 179 -44.64 21.25 34.46
CA GLY A 179 -45.94 20.60 34.33
C GLY A 179 -45.94 19.17 33.76
N HIS A 180 -45.58 18.19 34.59
CA HIS A 180 -46.32 16.94 34.52
C HIS A 180 -47.77 17.26 34.98
N PRO A 181 -48.81 16.96 34.18
CA PRO A 181 -50.20 17.34 34.50
C PRO A 181 -50.72 16.76 35.82
N ASP A 182 -50.04 15.77 36.38
CA ASP A 182 -50.36 15.16 37.68
C ASP A 182 -49.69 15.82 38.90
N TYR A 183 -48.84 16.84 38.70
CA TYR A 183 -48.21 17.57 39.80
C TYR A 183 -48.76 19.00 39.86
N PRO A 184 -49.55 19.35 40.91
CA PRO A 184 -50.00 20.71 41.09
C PRO A 184 -48.78 21.63 41.28
N PRO A 185 -48.86 22.87 40.79
CA PRO A 185 -47.76 23.82 40.86
C PRO A 185 -47.34 24.03 42.32
N ALA A 186 -46.03 24.15 42.55
CA ALA A 186 -45.42 24.08 43.89
C ALA A 186 -45.92 25.15 44.89
N TYR A 187 -46.66 26.16 44.45
CA TYR A 187 -47.26 27.18 45.31
C TYR A 187 -48.63 26.81 45.91
N GLU A 188 -49.24 25.68 45.51
CA GLU A 188 -50.52 25.18 46.06
C GLU A 188 -50.36 23.97 47.00
N ARG A 189 -49.13 23.54 47.31
CA ARG A 189 -48.94 22.57 48.38
C ARG A 189 -49.14 23.26 49.72
N ASP A 190 -50.28 22.99 50.35
CA ASP A 190 -50.42 23.06 51.80
C ASP A 190 -49.30 22.22 52.41
N TRP A 191 -48.20 22.87 52.77
CA TRP A 191 -47.11 22.22 53.47
C TRP A 191 -47.67 21.71 54.79
N PRO A 192 -47.59 20.40 55.08
CA PRO A 192 -48.03 19.90 56.38
C PRO A 192 -47.20 20.62 57.45
N ALA A 193 -47.88 21.14 58.48
CA ALA A 193 -47.30 21.90 59.58
C ALA A 193 -46.16 21.17 60.31
N SER A 194 -45.95 19.87 60.04
CA SER A 194 -44.81 19.08 60.48
C SER A 194 -43.45 19.51 59.91
N TYR A 195 -43.40 20.40 58.92
CA TYR A 195 -42.16 21.00 58.41
C TYR A 195 -41.83 22.37 59.01
N ALA A 196 -42.50 22.78 60.09
CA ALA A 196 -41.96 23.84 60.94
C ALA A 196 -40.60 23.37 61.47
N THR A 197 -39.52 23.81 60.83
CA THR A 197 -38.17 23.67 61.37
C THR A 197 -38.18 24.20 62.80
N PRO A 198 -37.75 23.40 63.79
CA PRO A 198 -37.60 23.93 65.15
C PRO A 198 -36.69 25.15 65.06
N GLU A 199 -37.11 26.27 65.66
CA GLU A 199 -36.27 27.45 65.76
C GLU A 199 -34.92 27.01 66.33
N PRO A 200 -33.80 27.30 65.64
CA PRO A 200 -32.49 27.02 66.19
C PRO A 200 -32.36 27.78 67.50
N ASP A 201 -32.24 27.04 68.59
CA ASP A 201 -31.94 27.56 69.92
C ASP A 201 -30.56 28.23 69.82
N TYR A 202 -30.56 29.55 69.66
CA TYR A 202 -29.34 30.35 69.67
C TYR A 202 -29.02 30.71 71.13
N PRO A 203 -27.99 30.10 71.73
CA PRO A 203 -27.46 30.64 72.97
C PRO A 203 -26.75 31.96 72.64
N TRP A 204 -27.10 32.98 73.41
CA TRP A 204 -26.40 34.25 73.62
C TRP A 204 -24.87 34.18 73.47
#